data_AF-A0A968IK48-F1
#
_entry.id   AF-A0A968IK48-F1
#
_cell.length_a   1.000
_cell.length_b   1.000
_cell.length_c   1.000
_cell.angle_alpha   90.00
_cell.angle_beta   90.00
_cell.angle_gamma   90.00
#
_symmetry.space_group_name_H-M   'P 1'
#
loop_
_entity.id
_entity.type
_entity.pdbx_description
1 polymer ?
#
loop_
_entity_poly.entity_id
_entity_poly.type
_entity_poly.pdbx_seq_one_letter_code
_entity_poly.pdbx_strand_id
1 'polypeptide(L)'
;MISCDPELVKTLLMEKIHTQKRSRLYTLMRWIPGAEGLLFLEGKQWRRRTQALMPAFSKAYIDDFPQFIHNTTLAYASRWQDGERLDDLFTSLMELGASIALHIGCGLEPGDRLTDRLARELMLYKSQTMSPYPRDRWMSLDGMSGHYCICPGY
;
A
#
# COMPACT_ATOMS: atom_id res chain seq x y z
N MET A 1 17.03 4.77 -15.49
CA MET A 1 16.37 5.42 -16.63
C MET A 1 14.98 5.82 -16.18
N ILE A 2 14.70 7.12 -16.16
CA ILE A 2 13.37 7.67 -15.88
C ILE A 2 12.81 8.07 -17.24
N SER A 3 11.59 7.64 -17.58
CA SER A 3 10.92 8.04 -18.81
C SER A 3 9.50 8.49 -18.52
N CYS A 4 9.10 9.57 -19.16
CA CYS A 4 7.74 10.13 -19.14
C CYS A 4 7.08 10.09 -20.52
N ASP A 5 7.67 9.39 -21.49
CA ASP A 5 7.10 9.22 -22.82
C ASP A 5 5.89 8.26 -22.75
N PRO A 6 4.67 8.70 -23.11
CA PRO A 6 3.46 7.89 -23.00
C PRO A 6 3.52 6.61 -23.86
N GLU A 7 4.13 6.64 -25.04
CA GLU A 7 4.23 5.44 -25.88
C GLU A 7 5.22 4.41 -25.30
N LEU A 8 6.33 4.89 -24.74
CA LEU A 8 7.25 4.02 -24.00
C LEU A 8 6.63 3.48 -22.72
N VAL A 9 5.90 4.29 -21.96
CA VAL A 9 5.18 3.86 -20.74
C VAL A 9 4.14 2.80 -21.09
N LYS A 10 3.36 3.01 -22.16
CA LYS A 10 2.40 2.03 -22.66
C LYS A 10 3.08 0.72 -23.03
N THR A 11 4.17 0.78 -23.78
CA THR A 11 4.97 -0.40 -24.14
C THR A 11 5.47 -1.13 -22.89
N LEU A 12 6.10 -0.40 -21.96
CA LEU A 12 6.61 -0.94 -20.69
C LEU A 12 5.53 -1.54 -19.79
N LEU A 13 4.33 -0.95 -19.74
CA LEU A 13 3.24 -1.40 -18.87
C LEU A 13 2.37 -2.49 -19.51
N MET A 14 2.22 -2.51 -20.84
CA MET A 14 1.35 -3.44 -21.56
C MET A 14 2.08 -4.71 -22.01
N GLU A 15 3.37 -4.65 -22.34
CA GLU A 15 4.13 -5.83 -22.75
C GLU A 15 4.42 -6.72 -21.54
N LYS A 16 4.08 -8.01 -21.55
CA LYS A 16 4.19 -8.91 -20.37
C LYS A 16 5.62 -9.19 -19.85
N ILE A 17 6.64 -8.48 -20.30
CA ILE A 17 8.05 -8.75 -20.02
C ILE A 17 8.37 -8.49 -18.53
N HIS A 18 7.88 -7.38 -17.97
CA HIS A 18 8.01 -6.99 -16.55
C HIS A 18 7.22 -7.87 -15.57
N THR A 19 6.16 -8.54 -16.03
CA THR A 19 5.40 -9.52 -15.22
C THR A 19 6.02 -10.91 -15.27
N GLN A 20 6.79 -11.23 -16.31
CA GLN A 20 7.53 -12.50 -16.41
C GLN A 20 8.88 -12.46 -15.72
N LYS A 21 9.55 -11.30 -15.70
CA LYS A 21 10.85 -11.09 -15.05
C LYS A 21 10.85 -9.74 -14.33
N ARG A 22 10.81 -9.75 -13.00
CA ARG A 22 10.82 -8.50 -12.22
C ARG A 22 12.23 -7.90 -12.22
N SER A 23 12.31 -6.60 -11.94
CA SER A 23 13.61 -5.96 -11.72
C SER A 23 14.27 -6.52 -10.47
N ARG A 24 15.61 -6.53 -10.44
CA ARG A 24 16.42 -7.01 -9.31
C ARG A 24 16.03 -6.37 -7.97
N LEU A 25 15.56 -5.11 -8.00
CA LEU A 25 15.07 -4.40 -6.83
C LEU A 25 13.83 -5.07 -6.22
N TYR A 26 12.89 -5.53 -7.05
CA TYR A 26 11.70 -6.26 -6.58
C TYR A 26 12.04 -7.66 -6.06
N THR A 27 13.03 -8.33 -6.66
CA THR A 27 13.53 -9.60 -6.13
C THR A 27 14.17 -9.42 -4.75
N LEU A 28 14.86 -8.30 -4.51
CA LEU A 28 15.44 -7.96 -3.20
C LEU A 28 14.37 -7.61 -2.15
N MET A 29 13.21 -7.10 -2.57
CA MET A 29 12.09 -6.84 -1.66
C MET A 29 11.38 -8.11 -1.16
N ARG A 30 11.71 -9.30 -1.68
CA ARG A 30 11.22 -10.59 -1.14
C ARG A 30 11.64 -10.85 0.31
N TRP A 31 12.71 -10.20 0.77
CA TRP A 31 13.22 -10.36 2.14
C TRP A 31 12.41 -9.59 3.18
N ILE A 32 11.43 -8.79 2.75
CA ILE A 32 10.50 -8.14 3.68
C ILE A 32 9.58 -9.22 4.28
N PRO A 33 9.45 -9.34 5.62
CA PRO A 33 8.56 -10.33 6.25
C PRO A 33 7.13 -10.21 5.71
N GLY A 34 6.52 -11.30 5.25
CA GLY A 34 5.19 -11.28 4.61
C GLY A 34 5.17 -10.91 3.12
N ALA A 35 6.34 -10.64 2.51
CA ALA A 35 6.48 -10.36 1.07
C ALA A 35 6.43 -11.60 0.17
N GLU A 36 5.90 -12.74 0.65
CA GLU A 36 5.47 -13.82 -0.24
C GLU A 36 4.16 -13.48 -0.99
N GLY A 37 3.77 -12.21 -1.02
CA GLY A 37 2.62 -11.71 -1.77
C GLY A 37 2.84 -11.73 -3.28
N LEU A 38 1.73 -11.63 -4.03
CA LEU A 38 1.71 -11.65 -5.49
C LEU A 38 2.65 -10.62 -6.13
N LEU A 39 2.90 -9.50 -5.45
CA LEU A 39 3.79 -8.43 -5.91
C LEU A 39 5.27 -8.84 -6.05
N PHE A 40 5.69 -9.92 -5.39
CA PHE A 40 7.08 -10.36 -5.40
C PHE A 40 7.26 -11.72 -6.06
N LEU A 41 6.20 -12.29 -6.64
CA LEU A 41 6.28 -13.51 -7.42
C LEU A 41 6.60 -13.22 -8.88
N GLU A 42 7.23 -14.19 -9.54
CA GLU A 42 7.61 -14.11 -10.95
C GLU A 42 7.20 -15.38 -11.71
N GLY A 43 7.11 -15.26 -13.04
CA GLY A 43 6.90 -16.38 -13.94
C GLY A 43 5.69 -17.27 -13.61
N LYS A 44 5.92 -18.57 -13.49
CA LYS A 44 4.85 -19.58 -13.27
C LYS A 44 4.15 -19.42 -11.91
N GLN A 45 4.89 -19.04 -10.86
CA GLN A 45 4.33 -18.86 -9.52
C GLN A 45 3.37 -17.67 -9.47
N TRP A 46 3.79 -16.53 -10.04
CA TRP A 46 2.93 -15.37 -10.19
C TRP A 46 1.67 -15.71 -10.98
N ARG A 47 1.83 -16.32 -12.16
CA ARG A 47 0.69 -16.69 -13.02
C ARG A 47 -0.34 -17.56 -12.30
N ARG A 48 0.14 -18.60 -11.58
CA ARG A 48 -0.74 -19.52 -10.85
C ARG A 48 -1.50 -18.80 -9.73
N ARG A 49 -0.83 -17.96 -8.94
CA ARG A 49 -1.50 -17.23 -7.84
C ARG A 49 -2.42 -16.13 -8.35
N THR A 50 -2.04 -15.40 -9.41
CA THR A 50 -2.94 -14.43 -10.07
C THR A 50 -4.19 -15.13 -10.57
N GLN A 51 -4.06 -16.24 -11.30
CA GLN A 51 -5.22 -16.99 -11.80
C GLN A 51 -6.16 -17.47 -10.69
N ALA A 52 -5.61 -17.90 -9.55
CA ALA A 52 -6.42 -18.28 -8.39
C ALA A 52 -7.12 -17.08 -7.73
N LEU A 53 -6.53 -15.88 -7.79
CA LEU A 53 -7.05 -14.67 -7.17
C LEU A 53 -8.07 -13.92 -8.06
N MET A 54 -7.91 -13.95 -9.38
CA MET A 54 -8.76 -13.21 -10.33
C MET A 54 -10.28 -13.39 -10.13
N PRO A 55 -10.81 -14.58 -9.78
CA PRO A 55 -12.25 -14.75 -9.55
C PRO A 55 -12.81 -13.91 -8.40
N ALA A 56 -12.00 -13.61 -7.38
CA ALA A 56 -12.39 -12.72 -6.28
C ALA A 56 -12.57 -11.26 -6.73
N PHE A 57 -11.95 -10.89 -7.85
CA PHE A 57 -12.11 -9.60 -8.52
C PHE A 57 -13.07 -9.70 -9.72
N SER A 58 -14.09 -10.56 -9.64
CA SER A 58 -15.11 -10.60 -10.69
C SER A 58 -15.94 -9.31 -10.69
N LYS A 59 -16.51 -8.98 -11.85
CA LYS A 59 -17.28 -7.74 -12.06
C LYS A 59 -18.38 -7.56 -11.01
N ALA A 60 -19.07 -8.63 -10.63
CA ALA A 60 -20.15 -8.57 -9.64
C ALA A 60 -19.68 -8.05 -8.27
N TYR A 61 -18.45 -8.36 -7.84
CA TYR A 61 -17.89 -7.81 -6.60
C TYR A 61 -17.41 -6.37 -6.78
N ILE A 62 -16.85 -6.06 -7.95
CA ILE A 62 -16.30 -4.71 -8.23
C ILE A 62 -17.40 -3.66 -8.35
N ASP A 63 -18.56 -4.03 -8.91
CA ASP A 63 -19.66 -3.09 -9.16
C ASP A 63 -20.20 -2.46 -7.85
N ASP A 64 -20.06 -3.14 -6.71
CA ASP A 64 -20.49 -2.65 -5.39
C ASP A 64 -19.43 -1.77 -4.68
N PHE A 65 -18.16 -1.85 -5.09
CA PHE A 65 -17.07 -1.12 -4.43
C PHE A 65 -17.26 0.40 -4.42
N PRO A 66 -17.67 1.07 -5.52
CA PRO A 66 -17.82 2.52 -5.52
C PRO A 66 -18.82 3.01 -4.48
N GLN A 67 -19.98 2.35 -4.38
CA GLN A 67 -21.01 2.73 -3.41
C GLN A 67 -20.54 2.47 -1.98
N PHE A 68 -19.88 1.33 -1.75
CA PHE A 68 -19.31 1.02 -0.44
C PHE A 68 -18.24 2.03 -0.01
N ILE A 69 -17.28 2.35 -0.89
CA ILE A 69 -16.22 3.34 -0.62
C ILE A 69 -16.84 4.70 -0.32
N HIS A 70 -17.83 5.11 -1.12
CA HIS A 70 -18.51 6.39 -0.94
C HIS A 70 -19.21 6.46 0.43
N ASN A 71 -20.04 5.46 0.76
CA ASN A 71 -20.78 5.42 2.02
C ASN A 71 -19.84 5.37 3.22
N THR A 72 -18.79 4.55 3.15
CA THR A 72 -17.79 4.44 4.23
C THR A 72 -17.05 5.76 4.42
N THR A 73 -16.72 6.44 3.33
CA THR A 73 -16.06 7.76 3.38
C THR A 73 -16.97 8.82 4.02
N LEU A 74 -18.25 8.87 3.63
CA LEU A 74 -19.22 9.79 4.24
C LEU A 74 -19.41 9.51 5.73
N ALA A 75 -19.54 8.24 6.12
CA ALA A 75 -19.66 7.85 7.54
C ALA A 75 -18.38 8.16 8.34
N TYR A 76 -17.21 8.02 7.71
CA TYR A 76 -15.93 8.40 8.34
C TYR A 76 -15.86 9.91 8.55
N ALA A 77 -16.22 10.69 7.52
CA ALA A 77 -16.17 12.15 7.52
C ALA A 77 -17.26 12.79 8.38
N SER A 78 -18.41 12.16 8.58
CA SER A 78 -19.49 12.68 9.45
C SER A 78 -19.10 12.77 10.94
N ARG A 79 -17.94 12.21 11.31
CA ARG A 79 -17.37 12.32 12.66
C ARG A 79 -16.58 13.61 12.86
N TRP A 80 -16.22 14.30 11.77
CA TRP A 80 -15.52 15.58 11.82
C TRP A 80 -16.52 16.71 12.01
N GLN A 81 -16.12 17.73 12.77
CA GLN A 81 -16.93 18.92 13.00
C GLN A 81 -16.46 20.08 12.11
N ASP A 82 -17.40 20.93 11.69
CA ASP A 82 -17.07 22.13 10.93
C ASP A 82 -16.15 23.05 11.75
N GLY A 83 -15.00 23.41 11.17
CA GLY A 83 -13.98 24.23 11.83
C GLY A 83 -13.03 23.45 12.76
N GLU A 84 -13.20 22.13 12.89
CA GLU A 84 -12.24 21.28 13.58
C GLU A 84 -10.90 21.24 12.84
N ARG A 85 -9.81 21.44 13.58
CA ARG A 85 -8.46 21.29 13.04
C ARG A 85 -8.05 19.83 13.15
N LEU A 86 -7.91 19.15 12.02
CA LEU A 86 -7.21 17.86 11.96
C LEU A 86 -5.70 18.09 12.00
N ASP A 87 -5.04 17.54 13.01
CA ASP A 87 -3.58 17.63 13.14
C ASP A 87 -2.86 16.75 12.11
N ASP A 88 -3.44 15.60 11.75
CA ASP A 88 -2.87 14.67 10.76
C ASP A 88 -3.94 14.05 9.84
N LEU A 89 -4.20 14.76 8.73
CA LEU A 89 -5.08 14.29 7.67
C LEU A 89 -4.55 13.03 6.97
N PHE A 90 -3.22 12.91 6.82
CA PHE A 90 -2.62 11.78 6.11
C PHE A 90 -2.88 10.47 6.86
N THR A 91 -2.67 10.46 8.18
CA THR A 91 -2.97 9.31 9.03
C THR A 91 -4.46 8.96 8.98
N SER A 92 -5.34 9.95 9.07
CA SER A 92 -6.79 9.75 9.00
C SER A 92 -7.24 9.10 7.68
N LEU A 93 -6.70 9.57 6.55
CA LEU A 93 -6.98 9.00 5.23
C LEU A 93 -6.39 7.59 5.06
N MET A 94 -5.21 7.34 5.65
CA MET A 94 -4.57 6.03 5.64
C MET A 94 -5.37 5.00 6.45
N GLU A 95 -5.93 5.39 7.59
CA GLU A 95 -6.82 4.53 8.40
C GLU A 95 -8.10 4.17 7.63
N LEU A 96 -8.75 5.17 7.02
CA LEU A 96 -9.92 4.95 6.17
C LEU A 96 -9.59 3.99 5.01
N GLY A 97 -8.48 4.25 4.31
CA GLY A 97 -8.04 3.43 3.18
C GLY A 97 -7.72 1.99 3.59
N ALA A 98 -7.09 1.79 4.76
CA ALA A 98 -6.79 0.47 5.30
C ALA A 98 -8.09 -0.29 5.67
N SER A 99 -9.05 0.39 6.29
CA SER A 99 -10.36 -0.20 6.63
C SER A 99 -11.13 -0.66 5.38
N ILE A 100 -11.19 0.21 4.35
CA ILE A 100 -11.80 -0.12 3.05
C ILE A 100 -11.10 -1.32 2.40
N ALA A 101 -9.76 -1.32 2.38
CA ALA A 101 -8.99 -2.41 1.78
C ALA A 101 -9.19 -3.74 2.50
N LEU A 102 -9.34 -3.73 3.83
CA LEU A 102 -9.63 -4.91 4.63
C LEU A 102 -11.06 -5.44 4.39
N HIS A 103 -12.04 -4.55 4.21
CA HIS A 103 -13.38 -4.98 3.83
C HIS A 103 -13.37 -5.64 2.45
N ILE A 104 -12.85 -4.95 1.45
CA ILE A 104 -12.85 -5.43 0.06
C ILE A 104 -11.99 -6.70 -0.10
N GLY A 105 -10.80 -6.73 0.52
CA GLY A 105 -9.83 -7.81 0.32
C GLY A 105 -9.98 -8.99 1.27
N CYS A 106 -10.57 -8.78 2.46
CA CYS A 106 -10.64 -9.79 3.51
C CYS A 106 -12.05 -10.01 4.07
N GLY A 107 -13.06 -9.27 3.61
CA GLY A 107 -14.44 -9.38 4.09
C GLY A 107 -14.63 -8.89 5.54
N LEU A 108 -13.76 -8.00 6.02
CA LEU A 108 -13.84 -7.46 7.37
C LEU A 108 -14.75 -6.23 7.45
N GLU A 109 -15.57 -6.13 8.50
CA GLU A 109 -16.50 -5.00 8.64
C GLU A 109 -15.79 -3.74 9.16
N PRO A 110 -15.98 -2.57 8.52
CA PRO A 110 -15.48 -1.30 9.03
C PRO A 110 -16.07 -0.97 10.41
N GLY A 111 -15.23 -0.45 11.31
CA GLY A 111 -15.65 -0.07 12.66
C GLY A 111 -15.69 -1.24 13.66
N ASP A 112 -15.44 -2.47 13.24
CA ASP A 112 -15.14 -3.56 14.17
C ASP A 112 -13.74 -3.39 14.78
N ARG A 113 -13.60 -3.79 16.06
CA ARG A 113 -12.36 -3.66 16.83
C ARG A 113 -11.21 -4.45 16.20
N LEU A 114 -11.50 -5.59 15.57
CA LEU A 114 -10.49 -6.40 14.90
C LEU A 114 -10.00 -5.72 13.61
N THR A 115 -10.91 -5.19 12.81
CA THR A 115 -10.60 -4.42 11.60
C THR A 115 -9.74 -3.21 11.92
N ASP A 116 -10.12 -2.44 12.94
CA ASP A 116 -9.37 -1.25 13.37
C ASP A 116 -7.96 -1.59 13.86
N ARG A 117 -7.83 -2.69 14.62
CA ARG A 117 -6.51 -3.15 15.07
C ARG A 117 -5.66 -3.56 13.88
N LEU A 118 -6.19 -4.37 12.98
CA LEU A 118 -5.44 -4.86 11.82
C LEU A 118 -5.08 -3.72 10.85
N ALA A 119 -5.96 -2.74 10.67
CA ALA A 119 -5.69 -1.55 9.88
C ALA A 119 -4.47 -0.77 10.42
N ARG A 120 -4.42 -0.56 11.74
CA ARG A 120 -3.26 0.08 12.40
C ARG A 120 -1.98 -0.74 12.24
N GLU A 121 -2.02 -2.04 12.44
CA GLU A 121 -0.86 -2.92 12.22
C GLU A 121 -0.36 -2.88 10.77
N LEU A 122 -1.27 -2.86 9.80
CA LEU A 122 -0.93 -2.73 8.38
C LEU A 122 -0.28 -1.37 8.06
N MET A 123 -0.78 -0.30 8.66
CA MET A 123 -0.20 1.04 8.50
C MET A 123 1.21 1.12 9.10
N LEU A 124 1.41 0.56 10.30
CA LEU A 124 2.72 0.47 10.94
C LEU A 124 3.70 -0.36 10.10
N TYR A 125 3.26 -1.51 9.60
CA TYR A 125 4.07 -2.33 8.71
C TYR A 125 4.42 -1.56 7.42
N LYS A 126 3.47 -0.84 6.82
CA LYS A 126 3.71 -0.04 5.61
C LYS A 126 4.72 1.07 5.87
N SER A 127 4.63 1.79 6.98
CA SER A 127 5.60 2.87 7.27
C SER A 127 7.02 2.35 7.46
N GLN A 128 7.17 1.18 8.09
CA GLN A 128 8.48 0.54 8.30
C GLN A 128 9.07 -0.02 7.00
N THR A 129 8.24 -0.63 6.16
CA THR A 129 8.70 -1.37 4.98
C THR A 129 8.68 -0.56 3.68
N MET A 130 7.86 0.49 3.61
CA MET A 130 7.58 1.28 2.40
C MET A 130 7.54 2.80 2.66
N SER A 131 8.51 3.34 3.42
CA SER A 131 8.68 4.79 3.54
C SER A 131 9.18 5.41 2.21
N PRO A 132 8.57 6.52 1.73
CA PRO A 132 9.11 7.30 0.62
C PRO A 132 10.40 8.05 1.01
N TYR A 133 10.71 8.16 2.31
CA TYR A 133 11.95 8.71 2.84
C TYR A 133 12.88 7.58 3.30
N PRO A 134 13.84 7.15 2.46
CA PRO A 134 14.79 6.10 2.82
C PRO A 134 15.75 6.49 3.97
N ARG A 135 15.77 7.76 4.41
CA ARG A 135 16.61 8.23 5.53
C ARG A 135 16.13 7.76 6.90
N ASP A 136 14.82 7.61 7.11
CA ASP A 136 14.28 7.24 8.43
C ASP A 136 14.48 5.75 8.74
N ARG A 137 14.77 4.94 7.71
CA ARG A 137 15.04 3.50 7.86
C ARG A 137 16.31 3.21 8.67
N TRP A 138 17.24 4.15 8.75
CA TRP A 138 18.51 4.01 9.48
C TRP A 138 18.46 4.61 10.89
N MET A 139 17.54 5.55 11.15
CA MET A 139 17.42 6.19 12.47
C MET A 139 16.80 5.30 13.55
N SER A 140 16.07 4.25 13.16
CA SER A 140 15.44 3.34 14.13
C SER A 140 16.35 2.21 14.63
N LEU A 141 17.55 2.05 14.05
CA LEU A 141 18.56 1.09 14.49
C LEU A 141 19.70 1.74 15.31
N ASP A 142 19.85 3.06 15.22
CA ASP A 142 20.84 3.82 15.99
C ASP A 142 20.21 4.41 17.26
N GLY A 143 19.68 3.52 18.10
CA GLY A 143 19.54 3.80 19.52
C GLY A 143 20.90 3.76 20.22
N MET A 144 21.90 4.51 19.75
CA MET A 144 23.12 4.79 20.50
C MET A 144 24.01 5.86 19.81
N SER A 145 24.21 6.96 20.54
CA SER A 145 25.22 8.00 20.35
C SER A 145 25.01 9.00 19.21
N GLY A 146 24.81 10.26 19.59
CA GLY A 146 24.63 11.38 18.69
C GLY A 146 25.89 11.83 17.96
N HIS A 147 25.67 12.53 16.87
CA HIS A 147 26.30 13.79 16.47
C HIS A 147 25.62 14.23 15.17
N TYR A 148 24.97 15.40 15.20
CA TYR A 148 24.34 15.99 14.01
C TYR A 148 25.43 16.41 13.02
N CYS A 149 25.48 15.77 11.85
CA CYS A 149 26.20 16.29 10.69
C CYS A 149 25.19 16.89 9.70
N ILE A 150 25.13 18.23 9.70
CA ILE A 150 24.55 19.03 8.62
C ILE A 150 25.51 18.91 7.43
N CYS A 151 25.01 18.52 6.25
CA CYS A 151 25.72 18.73 4.99
C CYS A 151 24.76 19.20 3.88
N PRO A 152 25.25 20.04 2.96
CA PRO A 152 24.50 21.08 2.28
C PRO A 152 23.92 20.63 0.94
N GLY A 153 23.01 21.44 0.42
CA GLY A 153 22.21 21.17 -0.76
C GLY A 153 23.01 20.99 -2.06
N TYR A 154 22.37 20.24 -2.96
CA TYR A 154 22.46 20.35 -4.40
C TYR A 154 21.04 20.18 -4.97
#